data_AF-A0A4R7BX30-F1
#
_entry.id   AF-A0A4R7BX30-F1
#
_cell.length_a   1.000
_cell.length_b   1.000
_cell.length_c   1.000
_cell.angle_alpha   90.00
_cell.angle_beta   90.00
_cell.angle_gamma   90.00
#
_symmetry.space_group_name_H-M   'P 1'
#
loop_
_entity.id
_entity.type
_entity.pdbx_description
1 polymer ?
#
loop_
_entity_poly.entity_id
_entity_poly.type
_entity_poly.pdbx_seq_one_letter_code
_entity_poly.pdbx_strand_id
1 'polypeptide(L)' 'MPKATLAELQTLLERLTTEQHALIDSAARHGESIHRAELRTIAELENAIAAVLALIDERGTGRPAR' A
#
# COMPACT_ATOMS: atom_id res chain seq x y z
N MET A 1 9.20 10.94 17.84
CA MET A 1 8.51 9.72 17.36
C MET A 1 9.57 8.72 16.94
N PRO A 2 9.63 7.50 17.49
CA PRO A 2 10.52 6.47 16.96
C PRO A 2 10.14 6.17 15.51
N LYS A 3 11.14 6.07 14.63
CA LYS A 3 10.94 5.71 13.22
C LYS A 3 10.67 4.20 13.14
N ALA A 4 9.55 3.79 12.55
CA ALA A 4 9.19 2.36 12.36
C ALA A 4 10.35 1.55 11.76
N THR A 5 10.64 0.35 12.21
CA THR A 5 11.73 -0.50 11.71
C THR A 5 11.49 -0.98 10.28
N LEU A 6 12.54 -1.50 9.61
CA LEU A 6 12.40 -2.10 8.27
C LEU A 6 11.40 -3.26 8.27
N ALA A 7 11.43 -4.11 9.29
CA ALA A 7 10.49 -5.21 9.46
C ALA A 7 9.03 -4.72 9.61
N GLU A 8 8.81 -3.67 10.40
CA GLU A 8 7.48 -3.05 10.55
C GLU A 8 6.96 -2.47 9.23
N LEU A 9 7.84 -1.87 8.42
CA LEU A 9 7.48 -1.36 7.10
C LEU A 9 7.14 -2.49 6.11
N GLN A 10 7.88 -3.60 6.15
CA GLN A 10 7.58 -4.79 5.32
C GLN A 10 6.24 -5.42 5.71
N THR A 11 5.96 -5.54 7.01
CA THR A 11 4.65 -6.00 7.51
C THR A 11 3.53 -5.05 7.09
N LEU A 12 3.76 -3.73 7.13
CA LEU A 12 2.77 -2.76 6.66
C LEU A 12 2.51 -2.89 5.16
N LEU A 13 3.56 -3.05 4.35
CA LEU A 13 3.44 -3.26 2.90
C LEU A 13 2.61 -4.50 2.58
N GLU A 14 2.88 -5.62 3.23
CA GLU A 14 2.13 -6.87 3.03
C GLU A 14 0.64 -6.70 3.35
N ARG A 15 0.32 -6.01 4.46
CA ARG A 15 -1.07 -5.71 4.84
C ARG A 15 -1.77 -4.83 3.81
N LEU A 16 -1.15 -3.74 3.38
CA LEU A 16 -1.73 -2.82 2.40
C LEU A 16 -1.98 -3.51 1.05
N THR A 17 -1.04 -4.36 0.62
CA THR A 17 -1.15 -5.09 -0.65
C THR A 17 -2.26 -6.15 -0.56
N THR A 18 -2.38 -6.83 0.57
CA THR A 18 -3.47 -7.79 0.83
C THR A 18 -4.83 -7.10 0.81
N GLU A 19 -4.95 -5.93 1.44
CA GLU A 19 -6.18 -5.14 1.46
C GLU A 19 -6.58 -4.64 0.06
N GLN A 20 -5.60 -4.17 -0.72
CA GLN A 20 -5.82 -3.77 -2.11
C GLN A 20 -6.34 -4.94 -2.96
N HIS A 21 -5.71 -6.12 -2.88
CA HIS A 21 -6.15 -7.30 -3.61
C HIS A 21 -7.55 -7.74 -3.19
N ALA A 22 -7.85 -7.76 -1.89
CA ALA A 22 -9.16 -8.14 -1.39
C ALA A 22 -10.27 -7.21 -1.93
N LEU A 23 -9.98 -5.92 -2.04
CA LEU A 23 -10.93 -4.92 -2.56
C LEU A 23 -11.13 -5.09 -4.08
N ILE A 24 -10.07 -5.30 -4.85
CA ILE A 24 -10.15 -5.59 -6.29
C ILE A 24 -10.93 -6.90 -6.53
N ASP A 25 -10.64 -7.96 -5.79
CA ASP A 25 -11.33 -9.25 -5.90
C ASP A 25 -12.80 -9.16 -5.49
N SER A 26 -13.11 -8.32 -4.51
CA SER A 26 -14.50 -8.03 -4.14
C SER A 26 -15.21 -7.32 -5.29
N ALA A 27 -14.63 -6.26 -5.84
CA ALA A 27 -15.22 -5.52 -6.95
C ALA A 27 -15.43 -6.41 -8.20
N ALA A 28 -14.45 -7.26 -8.52
CA ALA A 28 -14.56 -8.22 -9.63
C ALA A 28 -15.69 -9.25 -9.42
N ARG A 29 -15.91 -9.70 -8.18
CA ARG A 29 -16.95 -10.70 -7.84
C ARG A 29 -18.37 -10.14 -7.89
N HIS A 30 -18.56 -8.86 -7.61
CA HIS A 30 -19.89 -8.25 -7.63
C HIS A 30 -20.40 -8.00 -9.05
N GLY A 31 -19.56 -8.13 -10.09
CA GLY A 31 -19.97 -8.03 -11.49
C GLY A 31 -20.50 -6.65 -11.92
N GLU A 32 -20.53 -5.69 -10.98
CA GLU A 32 -20.87 -4.30 -11.21
C GLU A 32 -19.63 -3.50 -11.61
N SER A 33 -19.83 -2.36 -12.26
CA SER A 33 -18.75 -1.41 -12.51
C SER A 33 -18.17 -0.96 -11.17
N ILE A 34 -16.84 -0.99 -11.04
CA ILE A 34 -16.15 -0.56 -9.81
C ILE A 34 -16.68 0.83 -9.43
N HIS A 35 -17.27 0.93 -8.25
CA HIS A 35 -17.89 2.18 -7.83
C HIS A 35 -16.81 3.25 -7.67
N ARG A 36 -17.13 4.51 -7.98
CA ARG A 36 -16.15 5.62 -7.88
C ARG A 36 -15.50 5.71 -6.49
N ALA A 37 -16.24 5.33 -5.45
CA ALA A 37 -15.73 5.25 -4.09
C ALA A 37 -14.66 4.15 -3.92
N GLU A 38 -14.86 2.98 -4.52
CA GLU A 38 -13.89 1.88 -4.50
C GLU A 38 -12.63 2.24 -5.29
N LEU A 39 -12.76 2.86 -6.47
CA LEU A 39 -11.62 3.37 -7.24
C LEU A 39 -10.79 4.38 -6.44
N ARG A 40 -11.44 5.24 -5.66
CA ARG A 40 -10.75 6.19 -4.79
C ARG A 40 -9.98 5.46 -3.68
N THR A 41 -10.60 4.48 -3.02
CA THR A 41 -9.94 3.69 -1.98
C THR A 41 -8.74 2.92 -2.54
N ILE A 42 -8.85 2.36 -3.75
CA ILE A 42 -7.72 1.71 -4.44
C ILE A 42 -6.58 2.71 -4.65
N ALA A 43 -6.86 3.90 -5.18
CA ALA A 43 -5.84 4.92 -5.40
C ALA A 43 -5.18 5.39 -4.09
N GLU A 44 -5.94 5.49 -2.99
CA GLU A 44 -5.41 5.82 -1.68
C GLU A 44 -4.48 4.71 -1.15
N LEU A 45 -4.83 3.44 -1.34
CA LEU A 45 -3.98 2.29 -1.02
C LEU A 45 -2.71 2.27 -1.87
N GLU A 46 -2.80 2.55 -3.18
CA GLU A 46 -1.64 2.62 -4.08
C GLU A 46 -0.64 3.71 -3.63
N ASN A 47 -1.14 4.88 -3.25
CA ASN A 47 -0.30 5.96 -2.72
C ASN A 47 0.38 5.55 -1.41
N ALA A 48 -0.33 4.86 -0.52
CA ALA A 48 0.24 4.36 0.73
C ALA A 48 1.32 3.30 0.48
N ILE A 49 1.09 2.36 -0.44
CA ILE A 49 2.07 1.35 -0.87
C ILE A 49 3.32 2.01 -1.43
N ALA A 50 3.16 2.99 -2.33
CA ALA A 50 4.29 3.73 -2.91
C ALA A 50 5.13 4.45 -1.84
N ALA A 51 4.47 5.08 -0.87
CA ALA A 51 5.15 5.74 0.25
C ALA A 51 5.93 4.75 1.14
N VAL A 52 5.34 3.57 1.42
CA VAL A 52 6.01 2.54 2.23
C VAL A 52 7.21 1.94 1.47
N LEU A 53 7.07 1.69 0.16
CA LEU A 53 8.17 1.24 -0.69
C LEU A 53 9.34 2.23 -0.70
N ALA A 54 9.06 3.52 -0.81
CA ALA A 54 10.10 4.56 -0.74
C ALA A 54 10.83 4.53 0.63
N LEU A 55 10.09 4.41 1.73
CA LEU A 55 10.68 4.31 3.07
C LEU A 55 11.50 3.03 3.28
N ILE A 56 11.10 1.91 2.66
CA ILE A 56 11.86 0.66 2.66
C ILE A 56 13.16 0.87 1.88
N ASP A 57 13.10 1.48 0.69
CA ASP A 57 14.27 1.73 -0.15
C ASP A 57 15.29 2.64 0.55
N GLU A 58 14.83 3.75 1.15
CA GLU A 58 15.67 4.66 1.96
C GLU A 58 16.43 3.92 3.08
N ARG A 59 15.79 2.92 3.69
CA ARG A 59 16.34 2.20 4.84
C ARG A 59 17.17 0.98 4.46
N GLY A 60 16.82 0.31 3.37
CA GLY A 60 17.54 -0.85 2.83
C GLY A 60 18.82 -0.46 2.10
N THR A 61 18.82 0.71 1.44
CA THR A 61 19.98 1.21 0.70
C THR A 61 20.90 2.11 1.52
N GLY A 62 20.49 2.50 2.73
CA GLY A 62 21.21 3.47 3.57
C GLY A 62 21.31 4.87 2.95
N ARG A 63 20.54 5.14 1.88
CA ARG A 63 20.60 6.39 1.12
C ARG A 63 19.46 7.30 1.58
N PRO A 64 19.74 8.53 2.05
CA PRO A 64 18.68 9.46 2.39
C PRO A 64 17.93 9.86 1.12
N ALA A 65 16.59 9.81 1.17
CA ALA A 65 15.75 10.40 0.14
C ALA A 65 16.16 11.86 -0.06
N ARG A 66 16.48 12.21 -1.31
CA ARG A 66 16.91 13.54 -1.73
C ARG A 66 15.72 14.45 -2.01
#